data_AF-A0A975B721-F1
#
_entry.id   AF-A0A975B721-F1
#
_cell.length_a   1.000
_cell.length_b   1.000
_cell.length_c   1.000
_cell.angle_alpha   90.00
_cell.angle_beta   90.00
_cell.angle_gamma   90.00
#
_symmetry.space_group_name_H-M   'P 1'
#
loop_
_entity.id
_entity.type
_entity.pdbx_description
1 polymer ?
#
loop_
_entity_poly.entity_id
_entity_poly.type
_entity_poly.pdbx_seq_one_letter_code
_entity_poly.pdbx_strand_id
1 'polypeptide(L)'
;MTIGVSGTYSGGFASVGKSVSDGESDYLKWLGYNGGIEYKAPDGKIKKAGIRVIVEDNEYKPAKAAIVYETFKAKGINIITGFGSTPGQVCAENASKDHIPYLSWYAYATPLGYRPKPQYYCTGLTDIAEMATP
;
A
#
# COMPACT_ATOMS: atom_id res chain seq x y z
N MET A 1 0.83 -14.90 1.60
CA MET A 1 0.76 -13.45 1.83
C MET A 1 -0.40 -12.88 1.03
N THR A 2 -1.23 -12.04 1.64
CA THR A 2 -2.28 -11.28 0.95
C THR A 2 -1.88 -9.82 0.83
N ILE A 3 -1.88 -9.29 -0.38
CA ILE A 3 -1.58 -7.89 -0.69
C ILE A 3 -2.88 -7.19 -1.11
N GLY A 4 -3.12 -6.02 -0.54
CA GLY A 4 -4.24 -5.15 -0.89
C GLY A 4 -3.74 -4.03 -1.78
N VAL A 5 -4.43 -3.78 -2.89
CA VAL A 5 -4.16 -2.65 -3.79
C VAL A 5 -5.30 -1.65 -3.65
N SER A 6 -5.04 -0.53 -2.98
CA SER A 6 -5.93 0.64 -2.93
C SER A 6 -5.67 1.49 -4.16
N GLY A 7 -6.21 1.05 -5.29
CA GLY A 7 -6.00 1.69 -6.60
C GLY A 7 -6.86 2.92 -6.79
N THR A 8 -6.42 3.84 -7.64
CA THR A 8 -7.18 5.03 -8.04
C THR A 8 -7.63 4.85 -9.49
N TYR A 9 -8.68 4.06 -9.71
CA TYR A 9 -9.17 3.73 -11.06
C TYR A 9 -10.18 4.74 -11.57
N SER A 10 -10.91 5.38 -10.66
CA SER A 10 -11.91 6.40 -10.99
C SER A 10 -11.77 7.64 -10.09
N GLY A 11 -12.66 8.63 -10.29
CA GLY A 11 -12.68 9.87 -9.53
C GLY A 11 -11.62 10.90 -9.94
N GLY A 12 -11.31 11.82 -9.03
CA GLY A 12 -10.65 13.10 -9.34
C GLY A 12 -9.21 13.01 -9.85
N PHE A 13 -8.56 11.85 -9.69
CA PHE A 13 -7.17 11.64 -10.11
C PHE A 13 -7.00 10.42 -11.02
N ALA A 14 -8.08 9.92 -11.61
CA ALA A 14 -8.08 8.72 -12.45
C ALA A 14 -7.17 8.85 -13.69
N SER A 15 -7.03 10.05 -14.25
CA SER A 15 -6.21 10.30 -15.45
C SER A 15 -4.74 9.90 -15.29
N VAL A 16 -4.22 9.96 -14.05
CA VAL A 16 -2.86 9.52 -13.70
C VAL A 16 -2.91 8.22 -12.92
N GLY A 17 -3.79 8.14 -11.92
CA GLY A 17 -3.87 7.02 -10.99
C GLY A 17 -4.23 5.69 -11.64
N LYS A 18 -5.01 5.70 -12.72
CA LYS A 18 -5.47 4.47 -13.36
C LYS A 18 -4.31 3.66 -13.93
N SER A 19 -3.45 4.29 -14.74
CA SER A 19 -2.34 3.60 -15.42
C SER A 19 -1.33 3.01 -14.42
N VAL A 20 -1.07 3.72 -13.32
CA VAL A 20 -0.19 3.22 -12.25
C VAL A 20 -0.85 2.05 -11.50
N SER A 21 -2.13 2.18 -11.15
CA SER A 21 -2.89 1.12 -10.47
C SER A 21 -3.04 -0.15 -11.32
N ASP A 22 -3.18 0.01 -12.63
CA ASP A 22 -3.19 -1.10 -13.59
C ASP A 22 -1.86 -1.86 -13.57
N GLY A 23 -0.73 -1.14 -13.71
CA GLY A 23 0.60 -1.77 -13.72
C GLY A 23 0.94 -2.50 -12.42
N GLU A 24 0.62 -1.90 -11.27
CA GLU A 24 0.84 -2.55 -9.97
C GLU A 24 0.00 -3.81 -9.80
N SER A 25 -1.31 -3.71 -10.11
CA SER A 25 -2.21 -4.84 -9.99
C SER A 25 -1.85 -5.97 -10.94
N ASP A 26 -1.46 -5.64 -12.18
CA ASP A 26 -1.04 -6.62 -13.17
C ASP A 26 0.18 -7.40 -12.70
N TYR A 27 1.25 -6.69 -12.31
CA TYR A 27 2.48 -7.33 -11.84
C TYR A 27 2.25 -8.20 -10.59
N LEU A 28 1.53 -7.70 -9.59
CA LEU A 28 1.30 -8.45 -8.36
C LEU A 28 0.43 -9.69 -8.60
N LYS A 29 -0.58 -9.59 -9.48
CA LYS A 29 -1.39 -10.74 -9.88
C LYS A 29 -0.56 -11.74 -10.66
N TRP A 30 0.22 -11.30 -11.64
CA TRP A 30 1.16 -12.15 -12.38
C TRP A 30 2.10 -12.88 -11.44
N LEU A 31 2.67 -12.19 -10.44
CA LEU A 31 3.57 -12.80 -9.47
C LEU A 31 2.87 -13.86 -8.61
N GLY A 32 1.62 -13.60 -8.19
CA GLY A 32 0.77 -14.58 -7.53
C GLY A 32 0.51 -15.81 -8.40
N TYR A 33 0.16 -15.62 -9.68
CA TYR A 33 -0.08 -16.70 -10.64
C TYR A 33 1.18 -17.53 -10.93
N ASN A 34 2.37 -16.92 -10.90
CA ASN A 34 3.66 -17.61 -11.08
C ASN A 34 4.19 -18.25 -9.77
N GLY A 35 3.31 -18.42 -8.79
CA GLY A 35 3.57 -19.15 -7.55
C GLY A 35 4.25 -18.33 -6.46
N GLY A 36 4.39 -17.01 -6.63
CA GLY A 36 4.90 -16.09 -5.61
C GLY A 36 6.42 -15.93 -5.58
N ILE A 37 6.94 -15.50 -4.43
CA ILE A 37 8.34 -15.09 -4.25
C ILE A 37 9.12 -16.15 -3.48
N GLU A 38 10.29 -16.54 -3.99
CA GLU A 38 11.25 -17.35 -3.25
C GLU A 38 12.09 -16.48 -2.32
N TYR A 39 12.31 -16.96 -1.10
CA TYR A 39 13.15 -16.29 -0.12
C TYR A 39 13.92 -17.30 0.71
N LYS A 40 15.09 -16.89 1.21
CA LYS A 40 15.85 -17.65 2.19
C LYS A 40 15.30 -17.35 3.58
N ALA A 41 14.73 -18.36 4.23
CA ALA A 41 14.21 -18.23 5.59
C ALA A 41 15.35 -18.23 6.63
N PRO A 42 15.10 -17.79 7.88
CA PRO A 42 16.13 -17.77 8.94
C PRO A 42 16.75 -19.14 9.25
N ASP A 43 16.03 -20.22 8.96
CA ASP A 43 16.52 -21.60 9.06
C ASP A 43 17.46 -22.01 7.90
N GLY A 44 17.79 -21.08 7.01
CA GLY A 44 18.68 -21.28 5.87
C GLY A 44 18.02 -21.94 4.65
N LYS A 45 16.75 -22.37 4.74
CA LYS A 45 16.04 -23.03 3.65
C LYS A 45 15.43 -22.02 2.68
N ILE A 46 15.40 -22.39 1.41
CA ILE A 46 14.61 -21.65 0.41
C ILE A 46 13.13 -22.04 0.61
N LYS A 47 12.29 -21.03 0.80
CA LYS A 47 10.84 -21.17 0.91
C LYS A 47 10.17 -20.29 -0.13
N LYS A 48 8.95 -20.65 -0.52
CA LYS A 48 8.13 -19.86 -1.45
C LYS A 48 6.95 -19.25 -0.72
N ALA A 49 6.82 -17.93 -0.79
CA ALA A 49 5.67 -17.19 -0.27
C ALA A 49 4.66 -16.97 -1.40
N GLY A 50 3.55 -17.71 -1.36
CA GLY A 50 2.42 -17.49 -2.27
C GLY A 50 1.78 -16.12 -2.06
N ILE A 51 1.37 -15.47 -3.15
CA ILE A 51 0.79 -14.12 -3.13
C ILE A 51 -0.66 -14.18 -3.60
N ARG A 52 -1.57 -13.65 -2.79
CA ARG A 52 -2.96 -13.35 -3.14
C ARG A 52 -3.13 -11.85 -3.22
N VAL A 53 -3.78 -11.35 -4.26
CA VAL A 53 -3.98 -9.90 -4.45
C VAL A 53 -5.47 -9.57 -4.35
N ILE A 54 -5.81 -8.53 -3.60
CA ILE A 54 -7.15 -7.97 -3.49
C ILE A 54 -7.07 -6.53 -3.97
N VAL A 55 -7.89 -6.15 -4.93
CA VAL A 55 -7.86 -4.81 -5.54
C VAL A 55 -9.18 -4.12 -5.25
N GLU A 56 -9.13 -2.87 -4.80
CA GLU A 56 -10.30 -2.02 -4.57
C GLU A 56 -10.02 -0.61 -5.11
N ASP A 57 -11.05 0.07 -5.61
CA ASP A 57 -10.96 1.46 -6.08
C ASP A 57 -11.23 2.44 -4.93
N ASN A 58 -10.27 3.33 -4.67
CA ASN A 58 -10.37 4.38 -3.66
C ASN A 58 -10.99 5.69 -4.22
N GLU A 59 -11.19 5.77 -5.54
CA GLU A 59 -11.82 6.89 -6.26
C GLU A 59 -11.16 8.28 -6.04
N TYR A 60 -9.93 8.31 -5.49
CA TYR A 60 -9.28 9.51 -4.95
C TYR A 60 -10.14 10.28 -3.92
N LYS A 61 -10.98 9.57 -3.15
CA LYS A 61 -11.87 10.17 -2.12
C LYS A 61 -11.48 9.69 -0.73
N PRO A 62 -11.25 10.58 0.26
CA PRO A 62 -10.86 10.17 1.63
C PRO A 62 -11.81 9.16 2.26
N ALA A 63 -13.13 9.39 2.19
CA ALA A 63 -14.12 8.51 2.79
C ALA A 63 -14.10 7.11 2.15
N LYS A 64 -13.91 7.04 0.82
CA LYS A 64 -13.82 5.77 0.11
C LYS A 64 -12.52 5.04 0.45
N ALA A 65 -11.38 5.75 0.52
CA ALA A 65 -10.10 5.18 0.93
C ALA A 65 -10.15 4.58 2.35
N ALA A 66 -10.82 5.25 3.29
CA ALA A 66 -11.03 4.72 4.64
C ALA A 66 -11.89 3.44 4.64
N ILE A 67 -12.96 3.38 3.83
CA ILE A 67 -13.78 2.16 3.67
C ILE A 67 -12.97 1.01 3.06
N VAL A 68 -12.16 1.30 2.05
CA VAL A 68 -11.26 0.31 1.44
C VAL A 68 -10.26 -0.23 2.46
N TYR A 69 -9.68 0.64 3.29
CA TYR A 69 -8.78 0.25 4.36
C TYR A 69 -9.44 -0.72 5.36
N GLU A 70 -10.62 -0.39 5.87
CA GLU A 70 -11.36 -1.26 6.79
C GLU A 70 -11.75 -2.59 6.13
N THR A 71 -12.09 -2.56 4.84
CA THR A 71 -12.37 -3.77 4.05
C THR A 71 -11.12 -4.66 3.96
N PHE A 72 -9.95 -4.08 3.73
CA PHE A 72 -8.69 -4.81 3.74
C PHE A 72 -8.40 -5.40 5.13
N LYS A 73 -8.56 -4.62 6.19
CA LYS A 73 -8.38 -5.12 7.56
C LYS A 73 -9.27 -6.33 7.83
N ALA A 74 -10.56 -6.24 7.51
CA ALA A 74 -11.52 -7.34 7.66
C ALA A 74 -11.16 -8.58 6.81
N LYS A 75 -10.55 -8.39 5.64
CA LYS A 75 -10.07 -9.47 4.76
C LYS A 75 -8.71 -10.05 5.18
N GLY A 76 -8.11 -9.56 6.27
CA GLY A 76 -6.87 -10.05 6.84
C GLY A 76 -5.66 -9.85 5.94
N ILE A 77 -5.52 -8.68 5.30
CA ILE A 77 -4.35 -8.44 4.45
C ILE A 77 -3.08 -8.29 5.27
N ASN A 78 -1.93 -8.57 4.64
CA ASN A 78 -0.63 -8.42 5.27
C ASN A 78 0.07 -7.10 4.91
N ILE A 79 -0.25 -6.50 3.75
CA ILE A 79 0.38 -5.27 3.27
C ILE A 79 -0.50 -4.55 2.25
N ILE A 80 -0.63 -3.23 2.36
CA ILE A 80 -1.34 -2.38 1.40
C ILE A 80 -0.31 -1.73 0.49
N THR A 81 -0.57 -1.69 -0.81
CA THR A 81 0.02 -0.72 -1.74
C THR A 81 -1.09 0.17 -2.29
N GLY A 82 -0.83 1.46 -2.49
CA GLY A 82 -1.88 2.35 -3.00
C GLY A 82 -1.45 3.80 -3.15
N PHE A 83 -2.32 4.58 -3.77
CA PHE A 83 -2.05 6.01 -4.01
C PHE A 83 -1.83 6.73 -2.68
N GLY A 84 -0.77 7.53 -2.60
CA GLY A 84 -0.44 8.39 -1.46
C GLY A 84 -1.23 9.70 -1.43
N SER A 85 -0.76 10.74 -0.75
CA SER A 85 -1.51 12.02 -0.66
C SER A 85 -2.89 11.83 -0.03
N THR A 86 -3.97 12.29 -0.67
CA THR A 86 -5.32 12.29 -0.10
C THR A 86 -5.80 10.88 0.34
N PRO A 87 -5.73 9.81 -0.49
CA PRO A 87 -6.12 8.47 -0.04
C PRO A 87 -5.18 7.83 0.99
N GLY A 88 -3.86 7.96 0.80
CA GLY A 88 -2.89 7.35 1.72
C GLY A 88 -2.88 7.99 3.10
N GLN A 89 -3.00 9.32 3.16
CA GLN A 89 -2.91 10.09 4.40
C GLN A 89 -4.06 9.79 5.37
N VAL A 90 -5.28 9.56 4.88
CA VAL A 90 -6.41 9.18 5.74
C VAL A 90 -6.21 7.78 6.38
N CYS A 91 -5.38 6.93 5.76
CA CYS A 91 -5.09 5.58 6.25
C CYS A 91 -3.83 5.51 7.12
N ALA A 92 -2.97 6.53 7.10
CA ALA A 92 -1.59 6.44 7.62
C ALA A 92 -1.53 6.18 9.13
N GLU A 93 -2.34 6.89 9.93
CA GLU A 93 -2.36 6.69 11.38
C GLU A 93 -2.89 5.29 11.75
N ASN A 94 -3.93 4.84 11.06
CA ASN A 94 -4.53 3.52 11.26
C ASN A 94 -3.55 2.41 10.85
N ALA A 95 -2.81 2.59 9.74
CA ALA A 95 -1.75 1.66 9.32
C ALA A 95 -0.74 1.39 10.46
N SER A 96 -0.30 2.43 11.15
CA SER A 96 0.62 2.31 12.28
C SER A 96 -0.04 1.72 13.54
N LYS A 97 -1.30 2.07 13.84
CA LYS A 97 -2.04 1.49 14.98
C LYS A 97 -2.32 0.00 14.79
N ASP A 98 -2.74 -0.37 13.59
CA ASP A 98 -3.17 -1.73 13.23
C ASP A 98 -1.98 -2.61 12.83
N HIS A 99 -0.76 -2.05 12.79
CA HIS A 99 0.48 -2.72 12.37
C HIS A 99 0.38 -3.34 10.96
N ILE A 100 -0.31 -2.64 10.06
CA ILE A 100 -0.48 -3.03 8.65
C ILE A 100 0.39 -2.10 7.79
N PRO A 101 1.48 -2.60 7.18
CA PRO A 101 2.31 -1.79 6.30
C PRO A 101 1.50 -1.22 5.12
N TYR A 102 1.65 0.07 4.86
CA TYR A 102 1.07 0.77 3.72
C TYR A 102 2.20 1.40 2.91
N LEU A 103 2.45 0.86 1.72
CA LEU A 103 3.40 1.40 0.76
C LEU A 103 2.68 2.32 -0.21
N SER A 104 2.98 3.61 -0.12
CA SER A 104 2.35 4.63 -0.93
C SER A 104 3.21 5.05 -2.11
N TRP A 105 2.57 5.21 -3.26
CA TRP A 105 3.14 5.74 -4.49
C TRP A 105 2.50 7.08 -4.83
N TYR A 106 3.23 7.96 -5.52
CA TYR A 106 2.79 9.33 -5.80
C TYR A 106 2.24 10.06 -4.54
N ALA A 107 2.98 9.96 -3.43
CA ALA A 107 2.56 10.50 -2.14
C ALA A 107 3.24 11.82 -1.79
N TYR A 108 2.44 12.86 -1.57
CA TYR A 108 2.78 13.92 -0.63
C TYR A 108 2.21 13.55 0.73
N ALA A 109 3.05 13.19 1.70
CA ALA A 109 2.59 12.95 3.05
C ALA A 109 2.86 14.17 3.94
N THR A 110 1.85 14.60 4.69
CA THR A 110 2.11 15.58 5.75
C THR A 110 2.89 14.90 6.90
N PRO A 111 3.50 15.66 7.83
CA PRO A 111 4.14 15.09 9.01
C PRO A 111 3.25 14.12 9.82
N LEU A 112 1.92 14.25 9.70
CA LEU A 112 0.95 13.34 10.32
C LEU A 112 1.04 11.91 9.77
N GLY A 113 1.42 11.74 8.49
CA GLY A 113 1.62 10.43 7.89
C GLY A 113 2.81 9.65 8.47
N TYR A 114 3.66 10.29 9.28
CA TYR A 114 4.86 9.72 9.90
C TYR A 114 4.68 9.36 11.38
N ARG A 115 3.46 9.49 11.90
CA ARG A 115 3.10 9.17 13.29
C ARG A 115 1.88 8.23 13.33
N PRO A 116 1.71 7.43 14.41
CA PRO A 116 2.67 7.18 15.49
C PRO A 116 3.86 6.32 15.03
N LYS A 117 4.89 6.21 15.89
CA LYS A 117 6.01 5.27 15.73
C LYS A 117 5.70 3.98 16.53
N PRO A 118 6.16 2.79 16.09
CA PRO A 118 6.81 2.51 14.81
C PRO A 118 5.91 2.85 13.61
N GLN A 119 6.52 3.38 12.55
CA GLN A 119 5.78 3.85 11.38
C GLN A 119 5.52 2.69 10.43
N TYR A 120 4.25 2.50 10.05
CA TYR A 120 3.85 1.49 9.06
C TYR A 120 3.41 2.10 7.72
N TYR A 121 3.25 3.42 7.64
CA TYR A 121 3.00 4.12 6.38
C TYR A 121 4.31 4.62 5.75
N CYS A 122 4.60 4.27 4.50
CA CYS A 122 5.84 4.61 3.80
C CYS A 122 5.56 5.21 2.42
N THR A 123 6.42 6.11 1.93
CA THR A 123 6.39 6.66 0.56
C THR A 123 7.78 6.59 -0.06
N GLY A 124 7.84 6.36 -1.39
CA GLY A 124 9.07 6.39 -2.16
C GLY A 124 9.48 7.78 -2.67
N LEU A 125 8.70 8.85 -2.41
CA LEU A 125 9.10 10.21 -2.78
C LEU A 125 10.13 10.76 -1.80
N THR A 126 11.29 11.15 -2.34
CA THR A 126 12.47 11.64 -1.61
C THR A 126 12.23 12.95 -0.87
N ASP A 127 11.25 13.73 -1.31
CA ASP A 127 11.09 15.12 -0.84
C ASP A 127 10.22 15.19 0.42
N ILE A 128 9.70 14.05 0.88
CA ILE A 128 8.97 13.92 2.12
C ILE A 128 9.41 12.62 2.79
N ALA A 129 10.66 12.59 3.22
CA ALA A 129 11.14 11.74 4.29
C ALA A 129 12.35 12.48 4.82
N GLU A 130 12.20 13.18 5.95
CA GLU A 130 13.30 13.70 6.78
C GLU A 130 14.63 13.95 6.01
N MET A 131 14.66 14.89 5.05
CA MET A 131 15.90 15.62 4.77
C MET A 131 16.11 16.66 5.88
N ALA A 132 16.09 16.20 7.12
CA ALA A 132 16.98 16.75 8.13
C ALA A 132 18.23 15.88 8.00
N THR A 133 19.16 16.37 7.20
CA THR A 133 20.57 15.96 7.11
C THR A 133 21.13 15.62 8.50
N PRO A 134 22.09 14.67 8.63
CA PRO A 134 22.75 14.33 9.90
C PRO A 134 23.18 15.54 10.74
#